data_AF-A0A4P7W3Q7-F1
#
_entry.id   AF-A0A4P7W3Q7-F1
#
_cell.length_a   1.000
_cell.length_b   1.000
_cell.length_c   1.000
_cell.angle_alpha   90.00
_cell.angle_beta   90.00
_cell.angle_gamma   90.00
#
_symmetry.space_group_name_H-M   'P 1'
#
loop_
_entity.id
_entity.type
_entity.pdbx_description
1 polymer ?
#
loop_
_entity_poly.entity_id
_entity_poly.type
_entity_poly.pdbx_seq_one_letter_code
_entity_poly.pdbx_strand_id
1 'polypeptide(L)'
;MDMRNNVMFNYSGESCYGGEGMNVNIVNNYYQPGPGNKYSGKTKESRIASVGIRTVDYCLDKDKIATAYNNAMGTKITKSNLTGSFVNGKPYISVSGRRYEISDDNKITVDDKSISIFWNSYYPALHLVGTYYVDGNSNSNLSKVYEDNWTNGMYDQISRWEICSNNAAWENTKQDMRRDLPIEYVYTTTHSADDAYKNVLAYAGASLSRDALDEMIVNDAKNNVAASGTGSGLDKGFINTPDDITYPEGTELDGVLPVLKSAEAPADRDGDGIPDAWEEANGLDPDDAADGAKVTSSGYTNLEVYLNSLVAHIMEGGNANGKMLNGELTFADEAVELPVYTPSVDDPIVVPGEVFEWEISDGTAQEAGMIHKESRLPFKFGTDIEVNCSNGSRTYNHGSGVTAEYIKFARNDTWTIKLPEGKVATELTFEGWSNAKDDTSSYIMSIGDTQFDAAQYTFPVNSSPAAVHTVTLSEPMNEIPVKFGAVESVLKIRIKGAGSDQSAIEDIVVDPAGASGNGKIYNIMGVEVREPLLPGVYIRDGKKFIVR
;
A
#
# COMPACT_ATOMS: atom_id res chain seq x y z
N MET A 1 -7.58 15.58 8.62
CA MET A 1 -8.16 14.34 8.05
C MET A 1 -7.58 14.16 6.67
N ASP A 2 -7.13 12.97 6.33
CA ASP A 2 -6.65 12.65 4.97
C ASP A 2 -7.60 11.61 4.36
N MET A 3 -8.21 11.95 3.23
CA MET A 3 -9.21 11.11 2.54
C MET A 3 -8.79 10.94 1.08
N ARG A 4 -8.32 9.74 0.72
CA ARG A 4 -7.80 9.44 -0.62
C ARG A 4 -8.25 8.10 -1.17
N ASN A 5 -8.33 7.98 -2.50
CA ASN A 5 -8.66 6.74 -3.22
C ASN A 5 -9.99 6.07 -2.82
N ASN A 6 -10.98 6.84 -2.37
CA ASN A 6 -12.28 6.27 -1.97
C ASN A 6 -13.25 6.23 -3.16
N VAL A 7 -14.13 5.23 -3.17
CA VAL A 7 -15.29 5.16 -4.06
C VAL A 7 -16.56 5.48 -3.27
N MET A 8 -17.17 6.62 -3.60
CA MET A 8 -18.40 7.11 -3.00
C MET A 8 -19.57 6.82 -3.92
N PHE A 9 -20.27 5.71 -3.69
CA PHE A 9 -21.36 5.24 -4.52
C PHE A 9 -22.74 5.44 -3.86
N ASN A 10 -23.76 5.73 -4.68
CA ASN A 10 -25.19 5.74 -4.34
C ASN A 10 -25.61 6.66 -3.18
N TYR A 11 -24.79 7.62 -2.79
CA TYR A 11 -25.11 8.55 -1.71
C TYR A 11 -26.41 9.32 -2.02
N SER A 12 -27.35 9.29 -1.07
CA SER A 12 -28.67 9.93 -1.20
C SER A 12 -28.70 11.35 -0.62
N GLY A 13 -27.72 11.72 0.22
CA GLY A 13 -27.67 13.02 0.88
C GLY A 13 -26.34 13.71 0.67
N GLU A 14 -25.36 13.31 1.47
CA GLU A 14 -24.03 13.89 1.49
C GLU A 14 -23.02 12.80 1.12
N SER A 15 -22.18 13.06 0.12
CA SER A 15 -21.04 12.18 -0.21
C SER A 15 -19.94 12.28 0.84
N CYS A 16 -19.76 13.47 1.42
CA CYS A 16 -18.94 13.77 2.59
C CYS A 16 -19.57 14.97 3.32
N TYR A 17 -19.55 15.02 4.66
CA TYR A 17 -20.18 16.08 5.46
C TYR A 17 -19.36 16.46 6.69
N GLY A 18 -19.32 17.77 6.98
CA GLY A 18 -18.71 18.34 8.19
C GLY A 18 -17.42 19.11 7.89
N GLY A 19 -16.43 18.98 8.76
CA GLY A 19 -15.11 19.62 8.62
C GLY A 19 -15.01 21.02 9.23
N GLU A 20 -15.95 21.41 10.11
CA GLU A 20 -15.94 22.70 10.81
C GLU A 20 -14.60 22.95 11.50
N GLY A 21 -13.83 23.94 11.02
CA GLY A 21 -12.52 24.30 11.55
C GLY A 21 -11.44 23.19 11.45
N MET A 22 -11.67 22.15 10.63
CA MET A 22 -10.70 21.09 10.40
C MET A 22 -9.74 21.46 9.27
N ASN A 23 -8.58 20.79 9.23
CA ASN A 23 -7.73 20.76 8.05
C ASN A 23 -7.86 19.40 7.36
N VAL A 24 -8.13 19.38 6.06
CA VAL A 24 -8.54 18.17 5.34
C VAL A 24 -7.86 18.06 3.98
N ASN A 25 -7.36 16.88 3.65
CA ASN A 25 -7.05 16.49 2.27
C ASN A 25 -8.20 15.64 1.71
N ILE A 26 -8.68 15.95 0.51
CA ILE A 26 -9.65 15.15 -0.25
C ILE A 26 -9.06 14.96 -1.65
N VAL A 27 -8.39 13.82 -1.86
CA VAL A 27 -7.55 13.62 -3.05
C VAL A 27 -7.93 12.34 -3.78
N ASN A 28 -8.11 12.40 -5.10
CA ASN A 28 -8.30 11.24 -5.96
C ASN A 28 -9.43 10.28 -5.55
N ASN A 29 -10.53 10.82 -5.04
CA ASN A 29 -11.73 10.03 -4.74
C ASN A 29 -12.67 10.02 -5.94
N TYR A 30 -13.37 8.90 -6.14
CA TYR A 30 -14.34 8.70 -7.20
C TYR A 30 -15.76 8.79 -6.65
N TYR A 31 -16.56 9.71 -7.18
CA TYR A 31 -17.93 9.96 -6.77
C TYR A 31 -18.90 9.51 -7.84
N GLN A 32 -19.83 8.62 -7.49
CA GLN A 32 -20.85 8.12 -8.38
C GLN A 32 -22.23 8.21 -7.73
N PRO A 33 -22.98 9.29 -8.01
CA PRO A 33 -24.36 9.38 -7.60
C PRO A 33 -25.20 8.29 -8.29
N GLY A 34 -25.82 7.44 -7.48
CA GLY A 34 -26.58 6.27 -7.93
C GLY A 34 -28.10 6.43 -7.86
N PRO A 35 -28.87 5.36 -8.12
CA PRO A 35 -30.34 5.39 -8.17
C PRO A 35 -31.04 5.84 -6.89
N GLY A 36 -30.37 5.76 -5.74
CA GLY A 36 -30.83 6.28 -4.47
C GLY A 36 -30.69 7.79 -4.33
N ASN A 37 -29.99 8.47 -5.25
CA ASN A 37 -29.79 9.91 -5.16
C ASN A 37 -31.07 10.71 -5.46
N LYS A 38 -31.73 11.22 -4.40
CA LYS A 38 -32.89 12.13 -4.47
C LYS A 38 -32.58 13.53 -5.02
N TYR A 39 -31.30 13.82 -5.26
CA TYR A 39 -30.79 15.12 -5.69
C TYR A 39 -30.25 15.14 -7.12
N SER A 40 -30.58 14.15 -7.95
CA SER A 40 -30.28 14.21 -9.39
C SER A 40 -30.81 15.53 -9.99
N GLY A 41 -29.96 16.21 -10.76
CA GLY A 41 -30.21 17.54 -11.33
C GLY A 41 -30.10 18.71 -10.34
N LYS A 42 -29.60 18.50 -9.11
CA LYS A 42 -29.43 19.53 -8.08
C LYS A 42 -27.96 19.65 -7.65
N THR A 43 -27.64 20.72 -6.92
CA THR A 43 -26.28 21.02 -6.45
C THR A 43 -25.60 19.90 -5.66
N LYS A 44 -26.35 18.99 -5.03
CA LYS A 44 -25.76 17.87 -4.28
C LYS A 44 -25.22 16.75 -5.17
N GLU A 45 -25.64 16.65 -6.42
CA GLU A 45 -25.11 15.65 -7.37
C GLU A 45 -23.64 15.92 -7.72
N SER A 46 -23.21 17.19 -7.70
CA SER A 46 -21.82 17.61 -7.90
C SER A 46 -20.95 17.57 -6.64
N ARG A 47 -21.49 17.17 -5.49
CA ARG A 47 -20.86 17.40 -4.18
C ARG A 47 -19.63 16.51 -3.98
N ILE A 48 -18.47 17.13 -3.73
CA ILE A 48 -17.29 16.46 -3.18
C ILE A 48 -17.40 16.44 -1.65
N ALA A 49 -17.71 17.60 -1.04
CA ALA A 49 -18.00 17.70 0.38
C ALA A 49 -19.06 18.75 0.69
N SER A 50 -19.95 18.43 1.62
CA SER A 50 -20.78 19.40 2.33
C SER A 50 -19.94 20.09 3.38
N VAL A 51 -19.28 21.18 3.02
CA VAL A 51 -18.50 21.97 3.97
C VAL A 51 -19.44 22.51 5.06
N GLY A 52 -19.25 22.01 6.28
CA GLY A 52 -20.05 22.38 7.44
C GLY A 52 -19.55 23.66 8.10
N ILE A 53 -20.45 24.30 8.85
CA ILE A 53 -20.16 25.36 9.81
C ILE A 53 -21.03 25.18 11.05
N ARG A 54 -20.60 25.72 12.18
CA ARG A 54 -21.53 26.00 13.28
C ARG A 54 -22.21 27.34 13.00
N THR A 55 -23.52 27.32 12.83
CA THR A 55 -24.33 28.54 12.61
C THR A 55 -24.66 29.22 13.93
N VAL A 56 -25.09 30.48 13.87
CA VAL A 56 -25.66 31.19 15.04
C VAL A 56 -26.73 30.33 15.71
N ASP A 57 -27.67 29.76 14.94
CA ASP A 57 -28.75 28.92 15.49
C ASP A 57 -28.23 27.72 16.28
N TYR A 58 -27.22 27.06 15.71
CA TYR A 58 -26.59 25.89 16.32
C TYR A 58 -25.85 26.23 17.61
N CYS A 59 -25.24 27.42 17.69
CA CYS A 59 -24.44 27.83 18.84
C CYS A 59 -25.26 28.43 19.99
N LEU A 60 -26.56 28.71 19.82
CA LEU A 60 -27.40 29.26 20.90
C LEU A 60 -27.74 28.22 21.97
N ASP A 61 -27.57 28.58 23.24
CA ASP A 61 -28.17 27.86 24.37
C ASP A 61 -29.63 28.31 24.53
N LYS A 62 -30.49 27.77 23.66
CA LYS A 62 -31.89 28.20 23.53
C LYS A 62 -32.71 27.99 24.82
N ASP A 63 -32.35 27.03 25.66
CA ASP A 63 -33.06 26.79 26.92
C ASP A 63 -32.75 27.88 27.96
N LYS A 64 -31.47 28.29 28.10
CA LYS A 64 -31.11 29.43 28.95
C LYS A 64 -31.66 30.75 28.42
N ILE A 65 -31.63 30.95 27.11
CA ILE A 65 -32.19 32.15 26.49
C ILE A 65 -33.70 32.24 26.70
N ALA A 66 -34.45 31.14 26.49
CA ALA A 66 -35.89 31.12 26.73
C ALA A 66 -36.21 31.46 28.19
N THR A 67 -35.42 30.95 29.14
CA THR A 67 -35.55 31.26 30.56
C THR A 67 -35.31 32.74 30.84
N ALA A 68 -34.21 33.32 30.34
CA ALA A 68 -33.90 34.74 30.52
C ALA A 68 -34.96 35.65 29.89
N TYR A 69 -35.44 35.30 28.71
CA TYR A 69 -36.51 36.03 28.03
C TYR A 69 -37.82 35.98 28.80
N ASN A 70 -38.24 34.79 29.26
CA ASN A 70 -39.45 34.62 30.07
C ASN A 70 -39.40 35.41 31.38
N ASN A 71 -38.24 35.42 32.05
CA ASN A 71 -38.05 36.18 33.28
C ASN A 71 -38.13 37.70 33.04
N ALA A 72 -37.55 38.20 31.95
CA ALA A 72 -37.56 39.63 31.63
C ALA A 72 -38.93 40.11 31.11
N MET A 73 -39.62 39.29 30.32
CA MET A 73 -40.82 39.68 29.56
C MET A 73 -42.12 39.15 30.15
N GLY A 74 -42.09 38.24 31.13
CA GLY A 74 -43.28 37.62 31.70
C GLY A 74 -43.97 36.64 30.74
N THR A 75 -43.21 36.02 29.83
CA THR A 75 -43.73 35.09 28.79
C THR A 75 -43.52 33.62 29.18
N LYS A 76 -43.97 32.70 28.31
CA LYS A 76 -43.72 31.25 28.42
C LYS A 76 -43.26 30.66 27.09
N ILE A 77 -42.26 31.26 26.47
CA ILE A 77 -41.63 30.72 25.28
C ILE A 77 -40.73 29.53 25.62
N THR A 78 -40.46 28.68 24.63
CA THR A 78 -39.52 27.56 24.72
C THR A 78 -38.48 27.66 23.62
N LYS A 79 -37.50 26.76 23.60
CA LYS A 79 -36.48 26.70 22.54
C LYS A 79 -37.04 26.63 21.12
N SER A 80 -38.25 26.09 20.92
CA SER A 80 -38.88 26.01 19.59
C SER A 80 -39.31 27.38 19.06
N ASN A 81 -39.45 28.37 19.94
CA ASN A 81 -39.75 29.76 19.57
C ASN A 81 -38.50 30.57 19.21
N LEU A 82 -37.31 29.98 19.32
CA LEU A 82 -36.03 30.64 19.15
C LEU A 82 -35.31 30.10 17.91
N THR A 83 -34.95 31.00 17.01
CA THR A 83 -34.07 30.69 15.88
C THR A 83 -32.96 31.72 15.74
N GLY A 84 -31.72 31.25 15.64
CA GLY A 84 -30.57 32.07 15.30
C GLY A 84 -30.49 32.29 13.79
N SER A 85 -29.88 33.40 13.39
CA SER A 85 -29.56 33.67 11.99
C SER A 85 -28.33 34.58 11.91
N PHE A 86 -27.66 34.57 10.77
CA PHE A 86 -26.58 35.48 10.47
C PHE A 86 -26.98 36.32 9.26
N VAL A 87 -26.86 37.64 9.37
CA VAL A 87 -27.27 38.55 8.29
C VAL A 87 -26.27 39.69 8.23
N ASN A 88 -25.70 39.93 7.04
CA ASN A 88 -24.80 41.05 6.77
C ASN A 88 -23.64 41.17 7.77
N GLY A 89 -23.07 40.04 8.21
CA GLY A 89 -21.94 40.04 9.13
C GLY A 89 -22.31 40.06 10.61
N LYS A 90 -23.59 40.00 10.94
CA LYS A 90 -24.06 40.13 12.32
C LYS A 90 -24.94 38.96 12.77
N PRO A 91 -24.76 38.48 14.01
CA PRO A 91 -25.61 37.46 14.58
C PRO A 91 -26.95 38.04 15.03
N TYR A 92 -28.02 37.30 14.80
CA TYR A 92 -29.38 37.63 15.19
C TYR A 92 -30.05 36.44 15.87
N ILE A 93 -31.01 36.74 16.74
CA ILE A 93 -31.98 35.77 17.26
C ILE A 93 -33.39 36.24 16.93
N SER A 94 -34.23 35.34 16.44
CA SER A 94 -35.65 35.54 16.30
C SER A 94 -36.37 34.89 17.47
N VAL A 95 -37.22 35.68 18.13
CA VAL A 95 -38.07 35.22 19.23
C VAL A 95 -39.51 35.32 18.75
N SER A 96 -40.18 34.18 18.62
CA SER A 96 -41.56 34.09 18.10
C SER A 96 -41.77 34.85 16.80
N GLY A 97 -40.78 34.78 15.89
CA GLY A 97 -40.80 35.43 14.58
C GLY A 97 -40.29 36.87 14.53
N ARG A 98 -40.04 37.53 15.67
CA ARG A 98 -39.44 38.87 15.71
C ARG A 98 -37.93 38.78 15.89
N ARG A 99 -37.17 39.37 14.97
CA ARG A 99 -35.70 39.28 14.91
C ARG A 99 -35.02 40.43 15.65
N TYR A 100 -33.97 40.10 16.41
CA TYR A 100 -33.17 41.03 17.20
C TYR A 100 -31.68 40.79 16.93
N GLU A 101 -30.92 41.86 16.73
CA GLU A 101 -29.46 41.81 16.61
C GLU A 101 -28.86 41.45 17.97
N ILE A 102 -27.96 40.47 18.00
CA ILE A 102 -27.21 40.12 19.21
C ILE A 102 -26.00 41.06 19.28
N SER A 103 -25.93 41.87 20.33
CA SER A 103 -24.81 42.77 20.58
C SER A 103 -23.54 42.03 20.98
N ASP A 104 -22.38 42.70 20.86
CA ASP A 104 -21.06 42.14 21.22
C ASP A 104 -20.96 41.72 22.70
N ASP A 105 -21.75 42.33 23.59
CA ASP A 105 -21.86 41.93 25.01
C ASP A 105 -22.88 40.80 25.24
N ASN A 106 -23.28 40.11 24.17
CA ASN A 106 -24.21 38.99 24.13
C ASN A 106 -25.59 39.34 24.69
N LYS A 107 -26.21 40.41 24.19
CA LYS A 107 -27.55 40.82 24.61
C LYS A 107 -28.44 41.18 23.44
N ILE A 108 -29.75 41.21 23.72
CA ILE A 108 -30.74 41.84 22.86
C ILE A 108 -31.54 42.86 23.66
N THR A 109 -32.07 43.87 22.98
CA THR A 109 -33.00 44.84 23.58
C THR A 109 -34.41 44.55 23.11
N VAL A 110 -35.32 44.32 24.05
CA VAL A 110 -36.74 44.05 23.80
C VAL A 110 -37.57 44.96 24.71
N ASP A 111 -38.32 45.88 24.10
CA ASP A 111 -39.15 46.86 24.81
C ASP A 111 -38.39 47.55 25.97
N ASP A 112 -37.22 48.11 25.63
CA ASP A 112 -36.26 48.78 26.53
C ASP A 112 -35.62 47.90 27.62
N LYS A 113 -35.90 46.59 27.63
CA LYS A 113 -35.25 45.63 28.52
C LYS A 113 -34.08 44.96 27.83
N SER A 114 -32.98 44.83 28.57
CA SER A 114 -31.80 44.10 28.13
C SER A 114 -31.90 42.63 28.54
N ILE A 115 -31.78 41.71 27.59
CA ILE A 115 -31.91 40.27 27.81
C ILE A 115 -30.59 39.61 27.39
N SER A 116 -29.99 38.82 28.29
CA SER A 116 -28.78 38.06 28.01
C SER A 116 -29.03 36.93 27.01
N ILE A 117 -28.12 36.83 26.05
CA ILE A 117 -28.02 35.72 25.11
C ILE A 117 -26.90 34.79 25.59
N PHE A 118 -27.19 33.50 25.59
CA PHE A 118 -26.27 32.47 26.05
C PHE A 118 -25.86 31.60 24.86
N TRP A 119 -24.58 31.32 24.77
CA TRP A 119 -24.05 30.39 23.79
C TRP A 119 -23.76 29.04 24.44
N ASN A 120 -23.83 27.97 23.65
CA ASN A 120 -23.45 26.63 24.07
C ASN A 120 -21.95 26.39 23.89
N SER A 121 -21.50 25.18 24.20
CA SER A 121 -20.07 24.79 24.14
C SER A 121 -19.47 24.81 22.72
N TYR A 122 -20.28 24.85 21.66
CA TYR A 122 -19.82 24.92 20.27
C TYR A 122 -19.58 26.34 19.77
N TYR A 123 -19.90 27.37 20.57
CA TYR A 123 -19.66 28.77 20.21
C TYR A 123 -18.23 29.09 19.74
N PRO A 124 -17.16 28.49 20.29
CA PRO A 124 -15.81 28.72 19.77
C PRO A 124 -15.63 28.33 18.30
N ALA A 125 -16.50 27.49 17.75
CA ALA A 125 -16.49 27.07 16.34
C ALA A 125 -17.51 27.83 15.46
N LEU A 126 -18.18 28.86 16.00
CA LEU A 126 -19.15 29.67 15.27
C LEU A 126 -18.52 30.23 13.99
N HIS A 127 -19.08 29.86 12.84
CA HIS A 127 -18.65 30.24 11.50
C HIS A 127 -17.19 29.90 11.16
N LEU A 128 -16.53 29.02 11.92
CA LEU A 128 -15.23 28.48 11.51
C LEU A 128 -15.44 27.52 10.35
N VAL A 129 -14.89 27.89 9.20
CA VAL A 129 -14.83 27.03 8.02
C VAL A 129 -13.53 26.21 8.10
N GLY A 130 -13.56 24.96 7.64
CA GLY A 130 -12.35 24.15 7.49
C GLY A 130 -11.43 24.68 6.37
N THR A 131 -10.18 24.23 6.38
CA THR A 131 -9.25 24.41 5.26
C THR A 131 -9.04 23.08 4.54
N TYR A 132 -9.07 23.10 3.22
CA TYR A 132 -9.11 21.91 2.38
C TYR A 132 -8.03 21.96 1.31
N TYR A 133 -7.32 20.86 1.15
CA TYR A 133 -6.58 20.54 -0.06
C TYR A 133 -7.43 19.55 -0.86
N VAL A 134 -7.94 19.97 -2.02
CA VAL A 134 -8.86 19.17 -2.85
C VAL A 134 -8.29 19.09 -4.26
N ASP A 135 -7.95 17.88 -4.69
CA ASP A 135 -7.29 17.64 -5.97
C ASP A 135 -7.62 16.26 -6.56
N GLY A 136 -7.67 16.19 -7.90
CA GLY A 136 -7.80 14.95 -8.67
C GLY A 136 -9.04 14.07 -8.42
N ASN A 137 -10.07 14.58 -7.74
CA ASN A 137 -11.32 13.84 -7.54
C ASN A 137 -12.16 13.82 -8.83
N SER A 138 -12.88 12.72 -9.04
CA SER A 138 -13.74 12.51 -10.21
C SER A 138 -15.21 12.36 -9.80
N ASN A 139 -16.13 12.88 -10.61
CA ASN A 139 -17.56 12.63 -10.49
C ASN A 139 -18.10 12.08 -11.80
N SER A 140 -18.58 10.83 -11.78
CA SER A 140 -18.95 10.06 -12.97
C SER A 140 -20.07 10.71 -13.80
N ASN A 141 -20.92 11.50 -13.16
CA ASN A 141 -22.11 12.07 -13.82
C ASN A 141 -21.87 13.53 -14.26
N LEU A 142 -20.77 14.16 -13.85
CA LEU A 142 -20.57 15.60 -13.99
C LEU A 142 -19.11 15.95 -14.29
N SER A 143 -18.77 16.05 -15.58
CA SER A 143 -17.42 16.43 -16.04
C SER A 143 -16.92 17.76 -15.47
N LYS A 144 -17.83 18.70 -15.17
CA LYS A 144 -17.47 19.99 -14.55
C LYS A 144 -16.79 19.85 -13.20
N VAL A 145 -17.14 18.83 -12.41
CA VAL A 145 -16.50 18.58 -11.12
C VAL A 145 -15.11 17.98 -11.35
N TYR A 146 -14.96 17.11 -12.35
CA TYR A 146 -13.67 16.57 -12.75
C TYR A 146 -12.73 17.68 -13.27
N GLU A 147 -13.23 18.62 -14.06
CA GLU A 147 -12.48 19.77 -14.58
C GLU A 147 -12.14 20.80 -13.48
N ASP A 148 -13.04 21.00 -12.53
CA ASP A 148 -12.85 21.90 -11.38
C ASP A 148 -13.56 21.35 -10.13
N ASN A 149 -12.77 20.74 -9.24
CA ASN A 149 -13.23 20.21 -7.97
C ASN A 149 -13.82 21.30 -7.04
N TRP A 150 -13.43 22.57 -7.21
CA TRP A 150 -13.71 23.61 -6.24
C TRP A 150 -15.06 24.30 -6.45
N THR A 151 -15.34 24.80 -7.66
CA THR A 151 -16.54 25.63 -7.89
C THR A 151 -17.82 24.87 -7.52
N ASN A 152 -18.08 23.75 -8.19
CA ASN A 152 -19.29 22.98 -7.94
C ASN A 152 -19.12 21.94 -6.82
N GLY A 153 -17.92 21.40 -6.63
CA GLY A 153 -17.68 20.34 -5.63
C GLY A 153 -17.58 20.81 -4.19
N MET A 154 -17.15 22.06 -3.97
CA MET A 154 -16.87 22.62 -2.64
C MET A 154 -17.62 23.94 -2.37
N TYR A 155 -17.40 24.98 -3.18
CA TYR A 155 -17.91 26.34 -2.89
C TYR A 155 -19.42 26.44 -3.00
N ASP A 156 -20.03 25.84 -4.03
CA ASP A 156 -21.49 25.79 -4.17
C ASP A 156 -22.19 24.91 -3.10
N GLN A 157 -21.39 24.20 -2.28
CA GLN A 157 -21.90 23.26 -1.27
C GLN A 157 -22.05 23.90 0.11
N ILE A 158 -21.64 25.16 0.29
CA ILE A 158 -21.81 25.95 1.51
C ILE A 158 -22.60 27.23 1.24
N SER A 159 -23.50 27.59 2.16
CA SER A 159 -24.28 28.82 2.07
C SER A 159 -23.45 30.04 2.48
N ARG A 160 -23.03 30.86 1.51
CA ARG A 160 -22.31 32.12 1.79
C ARG A 160 -23.06 33.07 2.74
N TRP A 161 -24.40 33.02 2.75
CA TRP A 161 -25.23 33.92 3.54
C TRP A 161 -25.16 33.63 5.04
N GLU A 162 -24.74 32.43 5.42
CA GLU A 162 -24.62 32.03 6.82
C GLU A 162 -23.26 32.38 7.43
N ILE A 163 -22.30 32.84 6.61
CA ILE A 163 -20.91 33.08 7.02
C ILE A 163 -20.35 34.44 6.61
N CYS A 164 -20.87 35.05 5.54
CA CYS A 164 -20.31 36.26 4.96
C CYS A 164 -21.26 37.43 5.02
N SER A 165 -20.70 38.64 5.16
CA SER A 165 -21.46 39.89 5.17
C SER A 165 -21.80 40.41 3.79
N ASN A 166 -21.00 40.07 2.77
CA ASN A 166 -21.12 40.55 1.40
C ASN A 166 -20.30 39.66 0.44
N ASN A 167 -20.27 40.02 -0.86
CA ASN A 167 -19.53 39.28 -1.88
C ASN A 167 -18.01 39.32 -1.65
N ALA A 168 -17.43 40.43 -1.20
CA ALA A 168 -15.99 40.52 -0.96
C ALA A 168 -15.54 39.59 0.17
N ALA A 169 -16.32 39.52 1.27
CA ALA A 169 -16.09 38.56 2.34
C ALA A 169 -16.17 37.11 1.86
N TRP A 170 -17.06 36.83 0.89
CA TRP A 170 -17.17 35.51 0.28
C TRP A 170 -15.95 35.15 -0.57
N GLU A 171 -15.44 36.08 -1.37
CA GLU A 171 -14.20 35.86 -2.12
C GLU A 171 -13.00 35.57 -1.19
N ASN A 172 -12.88 36.31 -0.08
CA ASN A 172 -11.85 36.03 0.92
C ASN A 172 -12.04 34.64 1.56
N THR A 173 -13.28 34.29 1.92
CA THR A 173 -13.56 32.97 2.53
C THR A 173 -13.20 31.83 1.59
N LYS A 174 -13.46 31.95 0.28
CA LYS A 174 -13.03 30.95 -0.71
C LYS A 174 -11.52 30.78 -0.73
N GLN A 175 -10.76 31.87 -0.61
CA GLN A 175 -9.30 31.80 -0.49
C GLN A 175 -8.87 31.13 0.82
N ASP A 176 -9.46 31.50 1.95
CA ASP A 176 -9.13 30.95 3.27
C ASP A 176 -9.47 29.46 3.40
N MET A 177 -10.52 29.00 2.69
CA MET A 177 -10.89 27.59 2.61
C MET A 177 -9.86 26.74 1.86
N ARG A 178 -9.12 27.35 0.93
CA ARG A 178 -8.24 26.61 0.02
C ARG A 178 -6.83 26.55 0.57
N ARG A 179 -6.30 25.34 0.60
CA ARG A 179 -4.87 25.10 0.80
C ARG A 179 -4.21 24.89 -0.55
N ASP A 180 -3.05 25.51 -0.73
CA ASP A 180 -2.20 25.26 -1.90
C ASP A 180 -1.41 23.95 -1.75
N LEU A 181 -1.13 23.55 -0.51
CA LEU A 181 -0.41 22.32 -0.18
C LEU A 181 -1.25 21.39 0.72
N PRO A 182 -1.12 20.07 0.57
CA PRO A 182 -1.77 19.12 1.46
C PRO A 182 -1.35 19.34 2.92
N ILE A 183 -2.21 18.97 3.86
CA ILE A 183 -1.74 18.72 5.23
C ILE A 183 -0.87 17.48 5.27
N GLU A 184 -0.03 17.35 6.29
CA GLU A 184 0.76 16.14 6.55
C GLU A 184 -0.10 14.88 6.49
N TYR A 185 0.38 13.88 5.74
CA TYR A 185 -0.25 12.58 5.56
C TYR A 185 0.80 11.48 5.62
N VAL A 186 0.36 10.26 5.96
CA VAL A 186 1.25 9.08 6.03
C VAL A 186 1.54 8.55 4.63
N TYR A 187 2.67 7.85 4.46
CA TYR A 187 3.02 7.18 3.20
C TYR A 187 1.84 6.37 2.67
N THR A 188 1.35 6.75 1.50
CA THR A 188 0.13 6.17 0.92
C THR A 188 0.29 5.99 -0.57
N THR A 189 0.08 4.76 -1.05
CA THR A 189 -0.08 4.49 -2.47
C THR A 189 -1.32 5.22 -2.97
N THR A 190 -1.15 6.17 -3.88
CA THR A 190 -2.22 7.02 -4.40
C THR A 190 -2.45 6.73 -5.88
N HIS A 191 -3.71 6.59 -6.27
CA HIS A 191 -4.11 6.29 -7.66
C HIS A 191 -4.81 7.48 -8.27
N SER A 192 -5.05 7.50 -9.58
CA SER A 192 -6.06 8.39 -10.15
C SER A 192 -7.44 8.00 -9.59
N ALA A 193 -8.42 8.91 -9.57
CA ALA A 193 -9.76 8.55 -9.11
C ALA A 193 -10.38 7.38 -9.91
N ASP A 194 -10.12 7.31 -11.22
CA ASP A 194 -10.65 6.24 -12.06
C ASP A 194 -9.96 4.89 -11.81
N ASP A 195 -8.66 4.89 -11.50
CA ASP A 195 -7.95 3.66 -11.13
C ASP A 195 -8.29 3.23 -9.70
N ALA A 196 -8.47 4.17 -8.78
CA ALA A 196 -9.03 3.90 -7.46
C ALA A 196 -10.41 3.22 -7.57
N TYR A 197 -11.27 3.68 -8.47
CA TYR A 197 -12.56 3.04 -8.74
C TYR A 197 -12.43 1.58 -9.17
N LYS A 198 -11.59 1.31 -10.18
CA LYS A 198 -11.35 -0.05 -10.68
C LYS A 198 -10.76 -0.95 -9.57
N ASN A 199 -9.76 -0.45 -8.86
CA ASN A 199 -9.04 -1.21 -7.83
C ASN A 199 -9.94 -1.51 -6.62
N VAL A 200 -10.75 -0.55 -6.16
CA VAL A 200 -11.69 -0.78 -5.05
C VAL A 200 -12.73 -1.84 -5.41
N LEU A 201 -13.32 -1.77 -6.61
CA LEU A 201 -14.30 -2.77 -7.07
C LEU A 201 -13.70 -4.18 -7.17
N ALA A 202 -12.42 -4.28 -7.52
CA ALA A 202 -11.73 -5.56 -7.63
C ALA A 202 -11.32 -6.09 -6.25
N TYR A 203 -10.63 -5.28 -5.45
CA TYR A 203 -9.78 -5.75 -4.35
C TYR A 203 -10.21 -5.30 -2.95
N ALA A 204 -11.23 -4.43 -2.80
CA ALA A 204 -11.67 -4.02 -1.47
C ALA A 204 -12.55 -5.08 -0.78
N GLY A 205 -12.38 -5.25 0.53
CA GLY A 205 -13.18 -6.15 1.37
C GLY A 205 -12.73 -7.61 1.26
N ALA A 206 -13.67 -8.55 1.40
CA ALA A 206 -13.42 -9.98 1.29
C ALA A 206 -13.21 -10.43 -0.17
N SER A 207 -12.19 -9.88 -0.83
CA SER A 207 -12.00 -10.08 -2.28
C SER A 207 -11.28 -11.38 -2.66
N LEU A 208 -10.78 -12.16 -1.69
CA LEU A 208 -10.26 -13.51 -1.94
C LEU A 208 -11.39 -14.47 -2.35
N SER A 209 -12.56 -14.32 -1.73
CA SER A 209 -13.78 -15.02 -2.10
C SER A 209 -14.96 -14.15 -1.71
N ARG A 210 -15.63 -13.59 -2.71
CA ARG A 210 -16.83 -12.78 -2.53
C ARG A 210 -18.06 -13.67 -2.47
N ASP A 211 -18.93 -13.41 -1.51
CA ASP A 211 -20.24 -14.03 -1.51
C ASP A 211 -21.22 -13.30 -2.45
N ALA A 212 -22.46 -13.77 -2.50
CA ALA A 212 -23.48 -13.16 -3.36
C ALA A 212 -23.85 -11.72 -2.95
N LEU A 213 -23.66 -11.33 -1.68
CA LEU A 213 -23.87 -9.96 -1.23
C LEU A 213 -22.75 -9.06 -1.71
N ASP A 214 -21.50 -9.48 -1.52
CA ASP A 214 -20.31 -8.75 -1.99
C ASP A 214 -20.36 -8.53 -3.50
N GLU A 215 -20.64 -9.58 -4.28
CA GLU A 215 -20.78 -9.49 -5.73
C GLU A 215 -21.89 -8.52 -6.15
N MET A 216 -23.02 -8.54 -5.44
CA MET A 216 -24.14 -7.66 -5.72
C MET A 216 -23.82 -6.19 -5.43
N ILE A 217 -23.13 -5.88 -4.32
CA ILE A 217 -22.72 -4.51 -4.00
C ILE A 217 -21.69 -3.98 -5.00
N VAL A 218 -20.72 -4.82 -5.39
CA VAL A 218 -19.76 -4.50 -6.46
C VAL A 218 -20.49 -4.26 -7.78
N ASN A 219 -21.47 -5.09 -8.12
CA ASN A 219 -22.29 -4.93 -9.32
C ASN A 219 -23.13 -3.65 -9.30
N ASP A 220 -23.74 -3.31 -8.17
CA ASP A 220 -24.50 -2.08 -7.99
C ASP A 220 -23.64 -0.85 -8.28
N ALA A 221 -22.45 -0.78 -7.68
CA ALA A 221 -21.49 0.28 -7.95
C ALA A 221 -21.03 0.28 -9.42
N LYS A 222 -20.61 -0.88 -9.93
CA LYS A 222 -20.08 -1.03 -11.30
C LYS A 222 -21.06 -0.60 -12.38
N ASN A 223 -22.32 -0.97 -12.23
CA ASN A 223 -23.37 -0.76 -13.23
C ASN A 223 -24.29 0.42 -12.91
N ASN A 224 -24.01 1.15 -11.81
CA ASN A 224 -24.83 2.24 -11.33
C ASN A 224 -26.29 1.85 -11.07
N VAL A 225 -26.50 0.68 -10.46
CA VAL A 225 -27.82 0.13 -10.13
C VAL A 225 -27.97 -0.04 -8.62
N ALA A 226 -29.18 -0.36 -8.16
CA ALA A 226 -29.49 -0.54 -6.74
C ALA A 226 -30.26 -1.85 -6.55
N ALA A 227 -29.67 -2.96 -7.03
CA ALA A 227 -30.26 -4.29 -6.95
C ALA A 227 -30.19 -4.87 -5.53
N SER A 228 -29.26 -4.38 -4.71
CA SER A 228 -29.04 -4.80 -3.33
C SER A 228 -30.22 -4.68 -2.37
N GLY A 229 -31.30 -4.00 -2.76
CA GLY A 229 -32.53 -3.89 -1.98
C GLY A 229 -32.74 -2.49 -1.41
N THR A 230 -33.79 -2.30 -0.60
CA THR A 230 -34.14 -0.98 -0.03
C THR A 230 -34.95 -1.13 1.24
N GLY A 231 -34.42 -0.59 2.33
CA GLY A 231 -35.15 -0.51 3.59
C GLY A 231 -36.34 0.43 3.55
N SER A 232 -37.33 0.15 4.39
CA SER A 232 -38.55 0.95 4.47
C SER A 232 -38.26 2.41 4.80
N GLY A 233 -38.79 3.34 3.98
CA GLY A 233 -38.58 4.78 4.14
C GLY A 233 -37.21 5.30 3.66
N LEU A 234 -36.34 4.43 3.14
CA LEU A 234 -35.05 4.79 2.58
C LEU A 234 -35.10 4.93 1.06
N ASP A 235 -33.99 5.38 0.50
CA ASP A 235 -33.78 5.43 -0.95
C ASP A 235 -33.29 4.11 -1.50
N LYS A 236 -33.35 3.97 -2.83
CA LYS A 236 -32.94 2.75 -3.51
C LYS A 236 -31.50 2.37 -3.17
N GLY A 237 -31.26 1.11 -2.84
CA GLY A 237 -29.92 0.57 -2.54
C GLY A 237 -29.43 0.86 -1.13
N PHE A 238 -30.28 1.39 -0.24
CA PHE A 238 -29.95 1.58 1.17
C PHE A 238 -30.55 0.45 2.01
N ILE A 239 -29.66 -0.40 2.53
CA ILE A 239 -29.99 -1.52 3.41
C ILE A 239 -29.95 -1.03 4.86
N ASN A 240 -31.01 -1.28 5.62
CA ASN A 240 -31.06 -1.00 7.07
C ASN A 240 -30.92 -2.28 7.89
N THR A 241 -31.43 -3.39 7.35
CA THR A 241 -31.40 -4.71 7.96
C THR A 241 -31.14 -5.76 6.88
N PRO A 242 -30.61 -6.94 7.24
CA PRO A 242 -30.43 -8.04 6.28
C PRO A 242 -31.71 -8.43 5.51
N ASP A 243 -32.89 -8.23 6.11
CA ASP A 243 -34.19 -8.52 5.50
C ASP A 243 -34.54 -7.60 4.31
N ASP A 244 -33.86 -6.46 4.17
CA ASP A 244 -34.08 -5.52 3.07
C ASP A 244 -33.48 -6.02 1.74
N ILE A 245 -32.60 -7.03 1.81
CA ILE A 245 -31.78 -7.49 0.71
C ILE A 245 -32.56 -8.43 -0.20
N THR A 246 -32.52 -8.17 -1.51
CA THR A 246 -33.15 -9.05 -2.52
C THR A 246 -32.08 -9.67 -3.39
N TYR A 247 -31.70 -10.90 -3.10
CA TYR A 247 -30.70 -11.63 -3.88
C TYR A 247 -31.24 -12.10 -5.24
N PRO A 248 -30.37 -12.29 -6.24
CA PRO A 248 -30.74 -12.93 -7.51
C PRO A 248 -31.37 -14.31 -7.31
N GLU A 249 -32.29 -14.68 -8.21
CA GLU A 249 -32.93 -16.00 -8.21
C GLU A 249 -31.87 -17.12 -8.25
N GLY A 250 -32.03 -18.12 -7.39
CA GLY A 250 -31.10 -19.24 -7.28
C GLY A 250 -29.95 -19.04 -6.28
N THR A 251 -29.88 -17.89 -5.60
CA THR A 251 -28.94 -17.69 -4.49
C THR A 251 -29.30 -18.61 -3.32
N GLU A 252 -28.35 -19.41 -2.87
CA GLU A 252 -28.50 -20.25 -1.67
C GLU A 252 -28.35 -19.38 -0.42
N LEU A 253 -29.34 -19.43 0.48
CA LEU A 253 -29.38 -18.60 1.70
C LEU A 253 -29.39 -19.47 2.96
N ASP A 254 -28.68 -19.00 3.99
CA ASP A 254 -28.83 -19.43 5.38
C ASP A 254 -29.56 -18.33 6.16
N GLY A 255 -30.86 -18.52 6.37
CA GLY A 255 -31.75 -17.45 6.81
C GLY A 255 -31.91 -16.38 5.73
N VAL A 256 -31.34 -15.19 5.95
CA VAL A 256 -31.45 -14.02 5.06
C VAL A 256 -30.11 -13.56 4.49
N LEU A 257 -29.04 -14.32 4.75
CA LEU A 257 -27.71 -14.07 4.21
C LEU A 257 -27.28 -15.23 3.29
N PRO A 258 -26.32 -15.03 2.37
CA PRO A 258 -25.83 -16.08 1.51
C PRO A 258 -25.17 -17.20 2.32
N VAL A 259 -25.31 -18.44 1.86
CA VAL A 259 -24.56 -19.57 2.42
C VAL A 259 -23.07 -19.34 2.13
N LEU A 260 -22.25 -19.29 3.19
CA LEU A 260 -20.81 -19.29 3.04
C LEU A 260 -20.33 -20.68 2.62
N LYS A 261 -19.84 -20.78 1.39
CA LYS A 261 -19.30 -22.02 0.85
C LYS A 261 -17.87 -22.20 1.36
N SER A 262 -17.60 -23.36 1.96
CA SER A 262 -16.25 -23.78 2.31
C SER A 262 -15.76 -24.83 1.34
N ALA A 263 -14.45 -24.81 1.07
CA ALA A 263 -13.75 -25.92 0.47
C ALA A 263 -13.26 -26.88 1.56
N GLU A 264 -12.83 -28.07 1.16
CA GLU A 264 -12.09 -28.95 2.05
C GLU A 264 -10.82 -28.24 2.52
N ALA A 265 -10.59 -28.21 3.83
CA ALA A 265 -9.38 -27.63 4.39
C ALA A 265 -8.16 -28.45 3.92
N PRO A 266 -7.05 -27.80 3.54
CA PRO A 266 -5.79 -28.50 3.32
C PRO A 266 -5.40 -29.36 4.53
N ALA A 267 -4.59 -30.40 4.30
CA ALA A 267 -4.03 -31.18 5.39
C ALA A 267 -3.11 -30.30 6.24
N ASP A 268 -3.31 -30.39 7.56
CA ASP A 268 -2.58 -29.73 8.63
C ASP A 268 -2.48 -30.79 9.74
N ARG A 269 -1.34 -31.48 9.80
CA ARG A 269 -1.13 -32.70 10.60
C ARG A 269 -1.02 -32.41 12.09
N ASP A 270 -0.40 -31.30 12.44
CA ASP A 270 -0.12 -30.92 13.82
C ASP A 270 -1.13 -29.93 14.41
N GLY A 271 -1.96 -29.32 13.55
CA GLY A 271 -3.09 -28.48 13.89
C GLY A 271 -2.71 -27.05 14.25
N ASP A 272 -1.60 -26.53 13.74
CA ASP A 272 -1.12 -25.18 14.03
C ASP A 272 -1.75 -24.07 13.15
N GLY A 273 -2.52 -24.47 12.13
CA GLY A 273 -3.23 -23.61 11.20
C GLY A 273 -2.49 -23.36 9.87
N ILE A 274 -1.34 -24.01 9.65
CA ILE A 274 -0.57 -23.96 8.41
C ILE A 274 -0.69 -25.32 7.68
N PRO A 275 -0.92 -25.34 6.35
CA PRO A 275 -0.96 -26.60 5.62
C PRO A 275 0.42 -27.27 5.52
N ASP A 276 0.46 -28.60 5.67
CA ASP A 276 1.68 -29.42 5.56
C ASP A 276 2.49 -29.07 4.29
N ALA A 277 1.79 -28.91 3.16
CA ALA A 277 2.44 -28.64 1.87
C ALA A 277 3.09 -27.25 1.83
N TRP A 278 2.52 -26.27 2.56
CA TRP A 278 3.11 -24.95 2.68
C TRP A 278 4.31 -24.99 3.63
N GLU A 279 4.20 -25.71 4.74
CA GLU A 279 5.29 -25.90 5.69
C GLU A 279 6.51 -26.57 5.03
N GLU A 280 6.31 -27.69 4.34
CA GLU A 280 7.36 -28.38 3.58
C GLU A 280 8.02 -27.46 2.54
N ALA A 281 7.22 -26.64 1.85
CA ALA A 281 7.72 -25.68 0.86
C ALA A 281 8.50 -24.51 1.48
N ASN A 282 8.25 -24.19 2.75
CA ASN A 282 8.88 -23.08 3.49
C ASN A 282 9.87 -23.53 4.57
N GLY A 283 10.22 -24.83 4.60
CA GLY A 283 11.24 -25.39 5.49
C GLY A 283 10.82 -25.55 6.95
N LEU A 284 9.51 -25.67 7.20
CA LEU A 284 8.91 -25.98 8.49
C LEU A 284 8.67 -27.49 8.64
N ASP A 285 8.39 -27.94 9.87
CA ASP A 285 8.17 -29.35 10.19
C ASP A 285 6.67 -29.59 10.40
N PRO A 286 5.95 -30.27 9.47
CA PRO A 286 4.50 -30.46 9.57
C PRO A 286 4.01 -31.32 10.75
N ASP A 287 4.93 -31.82 11.57
CA ASP A 287 4.63 -32.54 12.80
C ASP A 287 5.00 -31.72 14.08
N ASP A 288 5.46 -30.45 13.97
CA ASP A 288 5.85 -29.55 15.07
C ASP A 288 4.93 -28.32 15.23
N ALA A 289 3.81 -28.49 15.92
CA ALA A 289 2.81 -27.42 16.13
C ALA A 289 3.32 -26.17 16.86
N ALA A 290 4.54 -26.19 17.39
CA ALA A 290 5.16 -25.01 17.99
C ALA A 290 5.74 -24.06 16.94
N ASP A 291 5.93 -24.51 15.70
CA ASP A 291 6.67 -23.78 14.69
C ASP A 291 5.82 -22.71 13.96
N GLY A 292 4.51 -22.89 13.80
CA GLY A 292 3.62 -21.86 13.30
C GLY A 292 3.62 -20.57 14.13
N ALA A 293 3.86 -20.69 15.44
CA ALA A 293 3.98 -19.56 16.36
C ALA A 293 5.40 -18.97 16.45
N LYS A 294 6.41 -19.60 15.82
CA LYS A 294 7.78 -19.07 15.81
C LYS A 294 7.81 -17.80 14.97
N VAL A 295 8.43 -16.76 15.52
CA VAL A 295 8.60 -15.46 14.87
C VAL A 295 9.75 -15.56 13.87
N THR A 296 9.46 -15.18 12.63
CA THR A 296 10.43 -15.10 11.53
C THR A 296 11.31 -13.84 11.65
N SER A 297 12.31 -13.73 10.78
CA SER A 297 13.13 -12.51 10.67
C SER A 297 12.33 -11.26 10.31
N SER A 298 11.14 -11.41 9.72
CA SER A 298 10.24 -10.29 9.40
C SER A 298 9.55 -9.69 10.63
N GLY A 299 9.59 -10.38 11.78
CA GLY A 299 8.88 -10.00 12.99
C GLY A 299 7.45 -10.55 13.09
N TYR A 300 6.97 -11.24 12.05
CA TYR A 300 5.70 -11.97 12.03
C TYR A 300 5.91 -13.48 12.26
N THR A 301 4.91 -14.17 12.79
CA THR A 301 4.96 -15.63 12.92
C THR A 301 4.85 -16.33 11.57
N ASN A 302 5.25 -17.60 11.50
CA ASN A 302 5.06 -18.42 10.31
C ASN A 302 3.58 -18.47 9.88
N LEU A 303 2.66 -18.58 10.84
CA LEU A 303 1.22 -18.53 10.57
C LEU A 303 0.80 -17.19 9.92
N GLU A 304 1.28 -16.06 10.44
CA GLU A 304 0.97 -14.74 9.87
C GLU A 304 1.54 -14.58 8.45
N VAL A 305 2.73 -15.11 8.19
CA VAL A 305 3.34 -15.14 6.85
C VAL A 305 2.52 -15.98 5.89
N TYR A 306 2.08 -17.17 6.31
CA TYR A 306 1.19 -18.02 5.54
C TYR A 306 -0.13 -17.31 5.20
N LEU A 307 -0.82 -16.75 6.21
CA LEU A 307 -2.09 -16.04 6.02
C LEU A 307 -1.94 -14.85 5.07
N ASN A 308 -0.84 -14.10 5.16
CA ASN A 308 -0.55 -13.01 4.24
C ASN A 308 -0.30 -13.51 2.81
N SER A 309 0.37 -14.65 2.62
CA SER A 309 0.66 -15.23 1.31
C SER A 309 -0.61 -15.57 0.52
N LEU A 310 -1.69 -15.94 1.20
CA LEU A 310 -2.99 -16.25 0.58
C LEU A 310 -3.59 -15.03 -0.15
N VAL A 311 -3.26 -13.82 0.29
CA VAL A 311 -3.84 -12.57 -0.21
C VAL A 311 -2.81 -11.64 -0.86
N ALA A 312 -1.55 -12.06 -1.01
CA ALA A 312 -0.49 -11.23 -1.56
C ALA A 312 -0.85 -10.64 -2.94
N HIS A 313 -1.33 -11.48 -3.86
CA HIS A 313 -1.77 -11.06 -5.20
C HIS A 313 -2.91 -10.01 -5.20
N ILE A 314 -3.74 -9.97 -4.15
CA ILE A 314 -4.80 -8.97 -3.97
C ILE A 314 -4.17 -7.64 -3.56
N MET A 315 -3.20 -7.66 -2.65
CA MET A 315 -2.49 -6.46 -2.18
C MET A 315 -1.64 -5.85 -3.29
N GLU A 316 -0.96 -6.67 -4.07
CA GLU A 316 -0.20 -6.25 -5.26
C GLU A 316 -1.12 -5.66 -6.32
N GLY A 317 -2.21 -6.36 -6.66
CA GLY A 317 -3.21 -5.88 -7.61
C GLY A 317 -3.86 -4.56 -7.18
N GLY A 318 -4.19 -4.41 -5.89
CA GLY A 318 -4.75 -3.17 -5.34
C GLY A 318 -3.79 -1.98 -5.40
N ASN A 319 -2.49 -2.23 -5.31
CA ASN A 319 -1.46 -1.19 -5.41
C ASN A 319 -1.02 -0.87 -6.84
N ALA A 320 -1.30 -1.75 -7.81
CA ALA A 320 -0.93 -1.56 -9.20
C ALA A 320 -1.44 -0.22 -9.75
N ASN A 321 -0.62 0.41 -10.61
CA ASN A 321 -0.86 1.74 -11.20
C ASN A 321 -0.94 2.89 -10.18
N GLY A 322 -0.58 2.64 -8.93
CA GLY A 322 -0.47 3.65 -7.88
C GLY A 322 0.90 4.31 -7.84
N LYS A 323 0.96 5.50 -7.25
CA LYS A 323 2.18 6.22 -6.93
C LYS A 323 2.30 6.38 -5.42
N MET A 324 3.42 5.99 -4.83
CA MET A 324 3.69 6.27 -3.43
C MET A 324 3.92 7.77 -3.23
N LEU A 325 3.05 8.41 -2.45
CA LEU A 325 3.20 9.81 -2.07
C LEU A 325 3.75 9.93 -0.65
N ASN A 326 4.59 10.93 -0.42
CA ASN A 326 5.13 11.26 0.91
C ASN A 326 5.24 12.77 1.16
N GLY A 327 5.09 13.18 2.41
CA GLY A 327 5.29 14.58 2.81
C GLY A 327 4.28 15.55 2.20
N GLU A 328 4.76 16.55 1.46
CA GLU A 328 3.92 17.59 0.81
C GLU A 328 3.58 17.26 -0.66
N LEU A 329 4.00 16.11 -1.17
CA LEU A 329 3.91 15.76 -2.60
C LEU A 329 2.47 15.51 -3.07
N THR A 330 2.19 15.86 -4.31
CA THR A 330 0.85 15.75 -4.92
C THR A 330 0.90 14.90 -6.20
N PHE A 331 -0.26 14.44 -6.69
CA PHE A 331 -0.30 13.68 -7.95
C PHE A 331 0.04 14.56 -9.18
N ALA A 332 -0.08 15.88 -9.05
CA ALA A 332 0.23 16.88 -10.07
C ALA A 332 1.71 17.34 -10.09
N ASP A 333 2.49 17.04 -9.06
CA ASP A 333 3.93 17.32 -9.06
C ASP A 333 4.64 16.33 -9.98
N GLU A 334 5.22 16.82 -11.08
CA GLU A 334 6.09 16.03 -11.98
C GLU A 334 7.38 15.55 -11.28
N ALA A 335 7.60 15.92 -10.02
CA ALA A 335 8.83 15.70 -9.27
C ALA A 335 8.68 14.64 -8.17
N VAL A 336 8.36 13.40 -8.58
CA VAL A 336 8.75 12.19 -7.84
C VAL A 336 9.11 11.11 -8.86
N GLU A 337 10.36 11.11 -9.31
CA GLU A 337 11.01 9.85 -9.62
C GLU A 337 11.38 9.20 -8.28
N LEU A 338 10.51 8.33 -7.78
CA LEU A 338 11.02 7.11 -7.15
C LEU A 338 11.81 6.34 -8.23
N PRO A 339 12.78 5.48 -7.87
CA PRO A 339 13.41 4.60 -8.87
C PRO A 339 12.32 4.07 -9.77
N VAL A 340 12.49 4.32 -11.05
CA VAL A 340 11.51 3.95 -12.06
C VAL A 340 11.31 2.45 -11.90
N TYR A 341 10.21 2.06 -11.27
CA TYR A 341 9.61 0.78 -11.56
C TYR A 341 9.00 0.95 -12.95
N THR A 342 9.85 0.80 -13.94
CA THR A 342 9.44 0.34 -15.26
C THR A 342 9.14 -1.13 -15.04
N PRO A 343 7.87 -1.57 -14.96
CA PRO A 343 7.59 -2.91 -15.37
C PRO A 343 8.07 -2.99 -16.81
N SER A 344 9.21 -3.64 -17.01
CA SER A 344 9.60 -4.01 -18.35
C SER A 344 8.43 -4.78 -18.95
N VAL A 345 8.20 -4.62 -20.25
CA VAL A 345 7.35 -5.56 -21.01
C VAL A 345 7.91 -7.00 -20.99
N ASP A 346 9.02 -7.21 -20.28
CA ASP A 346 9.66 -8.46 -19.89
C ASP A 346 9.69 -8.72 -18.37
N ASP A 347 8.96 -7.97 -17.52
CA ASP A 347 8.86 -8.27 -16.08
C ASP A 347 7.80 -9.34 -15.81
N PRO A 348 8.18 -10.55 -15.35
CA PRO A 348 7.25 -11.60 -15.08
C PRO A 348 6.51 -11.32 -13.78
N ILE A 349 5.19 -11.58 -13.81
CA ILE A 349 4.39 -11.93 -12.65
C ILE A 349 5.17 -12.97 -11.84
N VAL A 350 5.55 -12.65 -10.59
CA VAL A 350 5.96 -13.69 -9.64
C VAL A 350 4.71 -14.48 -9.28
N VAL A 351 4.50 -15.54 -10.05
CA VAL A 351 3.76 -16.70 -9.57
C VAL A 351 4.67 -17.34 -8.51
N PRO A 352 4.22 -17.56 -7.27
CA PRO A 352 4.99 -18.29 -6.28
C PRO A 352 5.51 -19.61 -6.87
N GLY A 353 6.83 -19.80 -6.90
CA GLY A 353 7.47 -21.04 -7.34
C GLY A 353 8.10 -21.08 -8.74
N GLU A 354 8.53 -19.96 -9.36
CA GLU A 354 9.33 -20.08 -10.59
C GLU A 354 10.74 -20.62 -10.29
N VAL A 355 10.91 -21.92 -10.51
CA VAL A 355 12.19 -22.62 -10.54
C VAL A 355 12.78 -22.47 -11.94
N PHE A 356 14.00 -21.97 -12.06
CA PHE A 356 14.73 -21.94 -13.32
C PHE A 356 15.83 -22.99 -13.36
N GLU A 357 16.15 -23.45 -14.58
CA GLU A 357 17.36 -24.22 -14.88
C GLU A 357 18.12 -23.55 -16.03
N TRP A 358 19.37 -23.17 -15.77
CA TRP A 358 20.24 -22.55 -16.76
C TRP A 358 21.51 -23.35 -16.99
N GLU A 359 22.19 -23.11 -18.10
CA GLU A 359 23.39 -23.85 -18.49
C GLU A 359 24.54 -22.91 -18.86
N ILE A 360 25.73 -23.20 -18.32
CA ILE A 360 27.02 -22.65 -18.77
C ILE A 360 27.70 -23.72 -19.62
N SER A 361 27.70 -23.51 -20.93
CA SER A 361 28.29 -24.37 -21.95
C SER A 361 28.74 -23.54 -23.16
N ASP A 362 29.46 -24.14 -24.11
CA ASP A 362 29.79 -23.44 -25.36
C ASP A 362 28.52 -23.03 -26.12
N GLY A 363 27.46 -23.83 -26.04
CA GLY A 363 26.18 -23.57 -26.71
C GLY A 363 25.42 -22.37 -26.16
N THR A 364 25.72 -21.95 -24.93
CA THR A 364 25.10 -20.79 -24.28
C THR A 364 26.03 -19.56 -24.24
N ALA A 365 27.27 -19.65 -24.71
CA ALA A 365 28.19 -18.51 -24.74
C ALA A 365 27.69 -17.40 -25.67
N GLN A 366 27.55 -16.18 -25.16
CA GLN A 366 26.99 -15.03 -25.92
C GLN A 366 27.96 -14.47 -26.98
N GLU A 367 29.27 -14.75 -26.85
CA GLU A 367 30.28 -14.35 -27.83
C GLU A 367 31.03 -15.59 -28.32
N ALA A 368 30.80 -15.98 -29.58
CA ALA A 368 31.47 -17.13 -30.16
C ALA A 368 32.97 -16.83 -30.37
N GLY A 369 33.85 -17.53 -29.64
CA GLY A 369 35.27 -17.61 -29.94
C GLY A 369 36.16 -16.44 -29.47
N MET A 370 35.83 -15.72 -28.40
CA MET A 370 36.67 -14.62 -27.90
C MET A 370 37.62 -15.02 -26.76
N ILE A 371 38.92 -14.78 -26.95
CA ILE A 371 39.97 -14.90 -25.94
C ILE A 371 40.17 -13.51 -25.30
N HIS A 372 39.58 -13.24 -24.14
CA HIS A 372 39.83 -12.00 -23.39
C HIS A 372 41.15 -12.09 -22.61
N LYS A 373 42.28 -12.00 -23.32
CA LYS A 373 43.60 -12.08 -22.68
C LYS A 373 43.98 -10.80 -21.90
N GLU A 374 43.32 -9.67 -22.18
CA GLU A 374 43.72 -8.34 -21.68
C GLU A 374 42.57 -7.48 -21.11
N SER A 375 41.29 -7.86 -21.25
CA SER A 375 40.16 -6.97 -20.95
C SER A 375 39.56 -7.10 -19.54
N ARG A 376 39.92 -8.13 -18.75
CA ARG A 376 39.33 -8.41 -17.41
C ARG A 376 37.79 -8.44 -17.38
N LEU A 377 37.15 -8.63 -18.53
CA LEU A 377 35.69 -8.67 -18.64
C LEU A 377 35.18 -10.08 -18.29
N PRO A 378 33.97 -10.18 -17.71
CA PRO A 378 33.30 -11.46 -17.49
C PRO A 378 33.02 -12.22 -18.78
N PHE A 379 33.06 -13.55 -18.70
CA PHE A 379 32.53 -14.43 -19.72
C PHE A 379 31.01 -14.50 -19.57
N LYS A 380 30.26 -14.27 -20.65
CA LYS A 380 28.79 -14.22 -20.62
C LYS A 380 28.14 -15.45 -21.22
N PHE A 381 27.15 -16.02 -20.52
CA PHE A 381 26.39 -17.19 -20.94
C PHE A 381 24.88 -16.97 -20.77
N GLY A 382 24.08 -17.53 -21.68
CA GLY A 382 22.62 -17.58 -21.55
C GLY A 382 21.97 -16.22 -21.37
N THR A 383 21.05 -16.11 -20.41
CA THR A 383 20.32 -14.90 -20.03
C THR A 383 21.13 -14.02 -19.06
N ASP A 384 22.37 -13.68 -19.41
CA ASP A 384 23.29 -12.79 -18.66
C ASP A 384 23.98 -13.37 -17.42
N ILE A 385 24.29 -14.68 -17.43
CA ILE A 385 25.21 -15.25 -16.43
C ILE A 385 26.62 -14.76 -16.74
N GLU A 386 27.29 -14.20 -15.74
CA GLU A 386 28.68 -13.73 -15.83
C GLU A 386 29.60 -14.66 -15.07
N VAL A 387 30.63 -15.20 -15.74
CA VAL A 387 31.66 -16.00 -15.09
C VAL A 387 32.98 -15.24 -15.12
N ASN A 388 33.53 -14.98 -13.94
CA ASN A 388 34.81 -14.29 -13.77
C ASN A 388 35.83 -15.18 -13.08
N CYS A 389 37.07 -15.15 -13.57
CA CYS A 389 38.19 -15.79 -12.87
C CYS A 389 38.93 -14.75 -12.02
N SER A 390 39.26 -15.10 -10.77
CA SER A 390 40.09 -14.26 -9.88
C SER A 390 41.46 -13.94 -10.47
N ASN A 391 41.93 -14.77 -11.41
CA ASN A 391 43.14 -14.53 -12.17
C ASN A 391 42.77 -13.97 -13.56
N GLY A 392 42.87 -12.65 -13.71
CA GLY A 392 42.50 -11.91 -14.93
C GLY A 392 43.37 -12.21 -16.17
N SER A 393 44.35 -13.13 -16.07
CA SER A 393 45.10 -13.67 -17.21
C SER A 393 44.49 -14.94 -17.80
N ARG A 394 43.48 -15.51 -17.13
CA ARG A 394 42.79 -16.73 -17.56
C ARG A 394 41.79 -16.43 -18.66
N THR A 395 41.78 -17.31 -19.65
CA THR A 395 40.89 -17.26 -20.80
C THR A 395 40.09 -18.55 -20.81
N TYR A 396 38.80 -18.49 -21.13
CA TYR A 396 38.11 -19.70 -21.57
C TYR A 396 38.63 -20.08 -22.96
N ASN A 397 38.61 -21.37 -23.29
CA ASN A 397 39.01 -21.86 -24.60
C ASN A 397 38.09 -22.99 -25.00
N HIS A 398 37.72 -23.04 -26.28
CA HIS A 398 36.84 -24.07 -26.81
C HIS A 398 37.64 -25.37 -26.93
N GLY A 399 36.98 -26.49 -26.65
CA GLY A 399 37.54 -27.79 -26.96
C GLY A 399 37.39 -28.12 -28.45
N SER A 400 38.25 -29.00 -29.00
CA SER A 400 38.09 -29.51 -30.36
C SER A 400 37.48 -30.92 -30.35
N GLY A 401 36.39 -31.15 -31.10
CA GLY A 401 35.77 -32.48 -31.22
C GLY A 401 34.67 -32.74 -30.18
N VAL A 402 34.66 -33.91 -29.53
CA VAL A 402 33.60 -34.36 -28.58
C VAL A 402 33.43 -33.47 -27.33
N THR A 403 34.31 -32.49 -27.15
CA THR A 403 34.33 -31.54 -26.03
C THR A 403 33.88 -30.14 -26.46
N ALA A 404 33.34 -30.00 -27.68
CA ALA A 404 32.97 -28.71 -28.25
C ALA A 404 31.95 -27.95 -27.39
N GLU A 405 31.05 -28.66 -26.70
CA GLU A 405 30.03 -28.05 -25.85
C GLU A 405 30.50 -27.71 -24.41
N TYR A 406 31.72 -28.06 -24.03
CA TYR A 406 32.19 -27.96 -22.64
C TYR A 406 33.21 -26.83 -22.46
N ILE A 407 33.23 -26.26 -21.25
CA ILE A 407 34.09 -25.13 -20.91
C ILE A 407 35.23 -25.60 -20.01
N LYS A 408 36.45 -25.14 -20.31
CA LYS A 408 37.61 -25.47 -19.49
C LYS A 408 37.81 -24.48 -18.35
N PHE A 409 37.81 -24.98 -17.12
CA PHE A 409 38.09 -24.24 -15.89
C PHE A 409 39.50 -24.56 -15.38
N ALA A 410 40.27 -23.52 -15.07
CA ALA A 410 41.61 -23.66 -14.54
C ALA A 410 41.59 -24.10 -13.06
N ARG A 411 42.56 -24.93 -12.67
CA ARG A 411 42.74 -25.36 -11.28
C ARG A 411 43.18 -24.21 -10.37
N ASN A 412 42.79 -24.28 -9.10
CA ASN A 412 43.22 -23.42 -7.99
C ASN A 412 42.90 -21.92 -8.12
N ASP A 413 42.26 -21.49 -9.21
CA ASP A 413 41.72 -20.14 -9.34
C ASP A 413 40.23 -20.14 -8.95
N THR A 414 39.73 -19.05 -8.38
CA THR A 414 38.29 -18.89 -8.10
C THR A 414 37.58 -18.48 -9.37
N TRP A 415 36.53 -19.22 -9.73
CA TRP A 415 35.61 -18.89 -10.80
C TRP A 415 34.29 -18.46 -10.17
N THR A 416 34.00 -17.17 -10.18
CA THR A 416 32.75 -16.63 -9.66
C THR A 416 31.71 -16.65 -10.75
N ILE A 417 30.67 -17.46 -10.55
CA ILE A 417 29.47 -17.46 -11.37
C ILE A 417 28.51 -16.43 -10.77
N LYS A 418 28.26 -15.35 -11.47
CA LYS A 418 27.31 -14.32 -11.08
C LYS A 418 26.05 -14.47 -11.91
N LEU A 419 24.93 -14.62 -11.22
CA LEU A 419 23.61 -14.64 -11.85
C LEU A 419 23.12 -13.20 -12.07
N PRO A 420 22.18 -12.98 -13.01
CA PRO A 420 21.48 -11.71 -13.15
C PRO A 420 20.82 -11.27 -11.83
N GLU A 421 20.60 -9.97 -11.70
CA GLU A 421 19.88 -9.39 -10.58
C GLU A 421 18.52 -10.07 -10.38
N GLY A 422 18.10 -10.25 -9.14
CA GLY A 422 16.83 -10.92 -8.85
C GLY A 422 16.87 -12.45 -8.88
N LYS A 423 18.04 -13.09 -9.11
CA LYS A 423 18.16 -14.56 -9.21
C LYS A 423 19.23 -15.13 -8.29
N VAL A 424 18.94 -16.24 -7.63
CA VAL A 424 19.89 -16.98 -6.78
C VAL A 424 19.94 -18.45 -7.18
N ALA A 425 21.13 -19.04 -7.21
CA ALA A 425 21.30 -20.47 -7.36
C ALA A 425 20.96 -21.16 -6.04
N THR A 426 20.26 -22.29 -6.11
CA THR A 426 20.03 -23.19 -4.98
C THR A 426 20.75 -24.52 -5.18
N GLU A 427 21.11 -24.86 -6.42
CA GLU A 427 21.81 -26.09 -6.75
C GLU A 427 22.65 -25.93 -8.02
N LEU A 428 23.84 -26.54 -8.04
CA LEU A 428 24.71 -26.63 -9.20
C LEU A 428 24.94 -28.09 -9.59
N THR A 429 24.75 -28.39 -10.87
CA THR A 429 25.10 -29.68 -11.46
C THR A 429 26.27 -29.53 -12.42
N PHE A 430 27.37 -30.23 -12.15
CA PHE A 430 28.59 -30.23 -12.94
C PHE A 430 28.71 -31.53 -13.73
N GLU A 431 28.78 -31.43 -15.05
CA GLU A 431 28.96 -32.56 -15.96
C GLU A 431 30.30 -32.42 -16.70
N GLY A 432 31.16 -33.43 -16.65
CA GLY A 432 32.38 -33.44 -17.47
C GLY A 432 33.51 -34.37 -16.99
N TRP A 433 34.74 -34.00 -17.31
CA TRP A 433 35.96 -34.79 -17.04
C TRP A 433 37.17 -33.89 -16.72
N SER A 434 38.23 -34.51 -16.25
CA SER A 434 39.53 -33.90 -16.00
C SER A 434 40.34 -33.78 -17.28
N ASN A 435 40.99 -32.64 -17.48
CA ASN A 435 41.97 -32.42 -18.54
C ASN A 435 43.39 -32.58 -17.98
N ALA A 436 43.89 -33.82 -17.98
CA ALA A 436 45.21 -34.20 -17.47
C ALA A 436 46.04 -34.95 -18.51
N LYS A 437 47.37 -34.99 -18.33
CA LYS A 437 48.28 -35.80 -19.16
C LYS A 437 48.67 -37.13 -18.48
N ASP A 438 48.31 -37.27 -17.22
CA ASP A 438 48.50 -38.42 -16.35
C ASP A 438 47.16 -38.80 -15.70
N ASP A 439 47.15 -39.81 -14.84
CA ASP A 439 45.94 -40.33 -14.20
C ASP A 439 45.40 -39.44 -13.06
N THR A 440 45.75 -38.15 -13.04
CA THR A 440 45.28 -37.21 -12.01
C THR A 440 43.88 -36.71 -12.32
N SER A 441 42.93 -36.97 -11.42
CA SER A 441 41.56 -36.43 -11.48
C SER A 441 41.46 -35.04 -10.85
N SER A 442 40.71 -34.14 -11.49
CA SER A 442 40.19 -32.92 -10.86
C SER A 442 38.96 -33.23 -10.02
N TYR A 443 38.61 -32.28 -9.17
CA TYR A 443 37.44 -32.35 -8.30
C TYR A 443 36.92 -30.95 -8.00
N ILE A 444 35.67 -30.84 -7.52
CA ILE A 444 35.12 -29.60 -6.98
C ILE A 444 35.77 -29.35 -5.62
N MET A 445 36.61 -28.33 -5.51
CA MET A 445 37.34 -28.00 -4.27
C MET A 445 36.49 -27.17 -3.32
N SER A 446 35.74 -26.19 -3.84
CA SER A 446 34.84 -25.38 -3.04
C SER A 446 33.71 -24.79 -3.87
N ILE A 447 32.57 -24.55 -3.22
CA ILE A 447 31.45 -23.75 -3.73
C ILE A 447 30.99 -22.83 -2.59
N GLY A 448 31.01 -21.52 -2.82
CA GLY A 448 30.83 -20.57 -1.72
C GLY A 448 31.94 -20.72 -0.69
N ASP A 449 31.56 -20.73 0.58
CA ASP A 449 32.47 -21.00 1.70
C ASP A 449 32.66 -22.50 2.00
N THR A 450 31.87 -23.38 1.36
CA THR A 450 31.93 -24.83 1.57
C THR A 450 33.16 -25.43 0.88
N GLN A 451 33.95 -26.22 1.61
CA GLN A 451 35.14 -26.93 1.13
C GLN A 451 34.85 -28.44 1.00
N PHE A 452 35.41 -29.08 -0.02
CA PHE A 452 35.27 -30.53 -0.26
C PHE A 452 36.62 -31.24 -0.30
N ASP A 453 36.65 -32.50 0.15
CA ASP A 453 37.84 -33.35 0.09
C ASP A 453 38.17 -33.77 -1.36
N ALA A 454 39.45 -34.05 -1.64
CA ALA A 454 39.91 -34.46 -2.96
C ALA A 454 39.31 -35.79 -3.47
N ALA A 455 38.68 -36.59 -2.60
CA ALA A 455 37.94 -37.78 -2.98
C ALA A 455 36.46 -37.52 -3.34
N GLN A 456 35.92 -36.33 -3.05
CA GLN A 456 34.53 -35.96 -3.32
C GLN A 456 34.40 -35.23 -4.65
N TYR A 457 33.31 -35.50 -5.38
CA TYR A 457 33.01 -34.84 -6.66
C TYR A 457 34.17 -34.87 -7.68
N THR A 458 34.87 -36.01 -7.75
CA THR A 458 36.00 -36.22 -8.66
C THR A 458 35.53 -36.46 -10.09
N PHE A 459 36.24 -35.90 -11.06
CA PHE A 459 35.99 -36.10 -12.49
C PHE A 459 36.99 -37.12 -13.08
N PRO A 460 36.55 -38.02 -13.96
CA PRO A 460 37.44 -39.03 -14.54
C PRO A 460 38.40 -38.37 -15.56
N VAL A 461 39.54 -38.99 -15.87
CA VAL A 461 40.56 -38.41 -16.75
C VAL A 461 40.24 -38.66 -18.23
N ASN A 462 40.07 -37.59 -19.02
CA ASN A 462 39.91 -37.62 -20.48
C ASN A 462 38.94 -38.70 -21.03
N SER A 463 37.89 -39.05 -20.29
CA SER A 463 37.04 -40.20 -20.58
C SER A 463 35.58 -39.83 -20.85
N SER A 464 34.92 -40.63 -21.70
CA SER A 464 33.46 -40.68 -21.84
C SER A 464 32.96 -42.04 -21.30
N PRO A 465 31.87 -42.10 -20.52
CA PRO A 465 30.91 -41.02 -20.26
C PRO A 465 31.42 -39.96 -19.26
N ALA A 466 30.84 -38.76 -19.34
CA ALA A 466 31.10 -37.69 -18.39
C ALA A 466 30.60 -38.06 -16.98
N ALA A 467 31.31 -37.60 -15.94
CA ALA A 467 30.78 -37.66 -14.58
C ALA A 467 29.81 -36.50 -14.35
N VAL A 468 28.73 -36.75 -13.62
CA VAL A 468 27.71 -35.76 -13.24
C VAL A 468 27.67 -35.67 -11.72
N HIS A 469 27.84 -34.47 -11.20
CA HIS A 469 27.85 -34.18 -9.77
C HIS A 469 26.89 -33.04 -9.47
N THR A 470 25.93 -33.27 -8.60
CA THR A 470 24.95 -32.25 -8.17
C THR A 470 25.25 -31.84 -6.73
N VAL A 471 25.27 -30.53 -6.49
CA VAL A 471 25.53 -29.92 -5.19
C VAL A 471 24.44 -28.90 -4.89
N THR A 472 23.62 -29.19 -3.88
CA THR A 472 22.68 -28.23 -3.29
C THR A 472 23.45 -27.24 -2.42
N LEU A 473 23.19 -25.95 -2.60
CA LEU A 473 23.80 -24.89 -1.80
C LEU A 473 23.08 -24.79 -0.45
N SER A 474 23.85 -24.60 0.64
CA SER A 474 23.29 -24.44 1.98
C SER A 474 22.47 -23.16 2.13
N GLU A 475 22.78 -22.15 1.33
CA GLU A 475 22.06 -20.90 1.21
C GLU A 475 22.00 -20.51 -0.28
N PRO A 476 20.90 -19.88 -0.75
CA PRO A 476 20.84 -19.39 -2.12
C PRO A 476 21.89 -18.30 -2.39
N MET A 477 22.58 -18.37 -3.54
CA MET A 477 23.68 -17.45 -3.86
C MET A 477 23.51 -16.81 -5.24
N ASN A 478 23.64 -15.49 -5.35
CA ASN A 478 23.69 -14.78 -6.64
C ASN A 478 25.12 -14.79 -7.23
N GLU A 479 26.14 -14.60 -6.38
CA GLU A 479 27.55 -14.70 -6.76
C GLU A 479 28.15 -15.97 -6.14
N ILE A 480 28.38 -17.00 -6.96
CA ILE A 480 28.79 -18.32 -6.52
C ILE A 480 30.28 -18.54 -6.86
N PRO A 481 31.21 -18.37 -5.90
CA PRO A 481 32.61 -18.68 -6.13
C PRO A 481 32.82 -20.20 -6.13
N VAL A 482 33.34 -20.74 -7.24
CA VAL A 482 33.67 -22.16 -7.41
C VAL A 482 35.17 -22.32 -7.63
N LYS A 483 35.78 -23.33 -7.00
CA LYS A 483 37.17 -23.72 -7.25
C LYS A 483 37.26 -25.18 -7.65
N PHE A 484 38.21 -25.47 -8.54
CA PHE A 484 38.55 -26.84 -8.95
C PHE A 484 39.98 -27.19 -8.56
N GLY A 485 40.18 -28.39 -8.05
CA GLY A 485 41.48 -28.85 -7.54
C GLY A 485 42.23 -29.79 -8.48
N ALA A 486 43.50 -30.02 -8.15
CA ALA A 486 44.45 -30.95 -8.79
C ALA A 486 44.84 -30.64 -10.26
N VAL A 487 43.90 -30.68 -11.20
CA VAL A 487 44.11 -30.44 -12.64
C VAL A 487 42.95 -29.62 -13.23
N GLU A 488 43.07 -29.19 -14.49
CA GLU A 488 41.99 -28.42 -15.14
C GLU A 488 40.75 -29.32 -15.34
N SER A 489 39.56 -28.75 -15.23
CA SER A 489 38.29 -29.44 -15.48
C SER A 489 37.66 -28.95 -16.78
N VAL A 490 37.03 -29.84 -17.54
CA VAL A 490 36.26 -29.50 -18.75
C VAL A 490 34.81 -29.84 -18.46
N LEU A 491 33.98 -28.81 -18.24
CA LEU A 491 32.67 -28.94 -17.60
C LEU A 491 31.57 -28.19 -18.36
N LYS A 492 30.37 -28.76 -18.28
CA LYS A 492 29.08 -28.10 -18.46
C LYS A 492 28.48 -27.93 -17.07
N ILE A 493 28.01 -26.73 -16.76
CA ILE A 493 27.43 -26.44 -15.43
C ILE A 493 25.97 -26.10 -15.64
N ARG A 494 25.07 -26.83 -14.99
CA ARG A 494 23.66 -26.47 -14.89
C ARG A 494 23.38 -25.84 -13.54
N ILE A 495 22.59 -24.79 -13.54
CA ILE A 495 22.25 -23.99 -12.38
C ILE A 495 20.76 -24.09 -12.19
N LYS A 496 20.34 -24.65 -11.05
CA LYS A 496 18.95 -24.58 -10.62
C LYS A 496 18.83 -23.49 -9.57
N GLY A 497 17.81 -22.66 -9.69
CA GLY A 497 17.65 -21.51 -8.81
C GLY A 497 16.23 -20.96 -8.79
N ALA A 498 16.07 -19.88 -8.04
CA ALA A 498 14.80 -19.19 -7.82
C ALA A 498 15.00 -17.66 -7.81
N GLY A 499 13.90 -16.91 -7.75
CA GLY A 499 13.93 -15.47 -7.49
C GLY A 499 14.66 -15.16 -6.18
N SER A 500 15.46 -14.09 -6.15
CA SER A 500 16.26 -13.69 -4.99
C SER A 500 15.46 -12.92 -3.93
N ASP A 501 14.14 -13.10 -3.88
CA ASP A 501 13.25 -12.40 -2.96
C ASP A 501 13.43 -12.92 -1.52
N GLN A 502 14.58 -12.59 -0.95
CA GLN A 502 14.79 -12.44 0.47
C GLN A 502 15.30 -11.01 0.71
N SER A 503 14.38 -10.16 1.15
CA SER A 503 14.63 -8.94 1.94
C SER A 503 15.61 -7.91 1.36
N ALA A 504 15.08 -6.89 0.65
CA ALA A 504 15.75 -5.62 0.41
C ALA A 504 15.82 -4.72 1.67
N ILE A 505 16.40 -5.24 2.76
CA ILE A 505 16.95 -4.42 3.84
C ILE A 505 18.45 -4.68 3.87
N GLU A 506 19.21 -3.88 3.13
CA GLU A 506 20.64 -3.76 3.40
C GLU A 506 20.83 -2.80 4.57
N ASP A 507 21.59 -3.25 5.57
CA ASP A 507 22.04 -2.47 6.71
C ASP A 507 22.62 -1.12 6.25
N ILE A 508 21.99 -0.01 6.67
CA ILE A 508 22.68 1.28 6.65
C ILE A 508 23.73 1.24 7.77
N VAL A 509 24.94 0.79 7.42
CA VAL A 509 26.12 0.97 8.27
C VAL A 509 26.49 2.46 8.25
N VAL A 510 25.94 3.23 9.19
CA VAL A 510 26.46 4.57 9.48
C VAL A 510 27.63 4.41 10.45
N ASP A 511 28.79 4.93 10.06
CA ASP A 511 30.01 5.00 10.85
C ASP A 511 29.74 5.47 12.30
N PRO A 512 29.93 4.61 13.32
CA PRO A 512 29.62 4.94 14.71
C PRO A 512 30.57 5.99 15.33
N ALA A 513 31.62 6.41 14.62
CA ALA A 513 32.60 7.36 15.15
C ALA A 513 32.25 8.85 14.92
N GLY A 514 31.22 9.17 14.11
CA GLY A 514 30.98 10.55 13.66
C GLY A 514 29.68 11.23 14.11
N ALA A 515 28.72 10.52 14.70
CA ALA A 515 27.40 11.09 14.98
C ALA A 515 27.40 11.96 16.25
N SER A 516 27.70 13.25 16.12
CA SER A 516 27.32 14.25 17.13
C SER A 516 25.81 14.48 17.07
N GLY A 517 25.06 13.67 17.82
CA GLY A 517 23.60 13.79 17.88
C GLY A 517 23.12 15.12 18.47
N ASN A 518 21.94 15.56 18.04
CA ASN A 518 21.31 16.84 18.41
C ASN A 518 20.45 16.75 19.69
N GLY A 519 20.48 15.60 20.39
CA GLY A 519 19.75 15.36 21.62
C GLY A 519 18.26 15.11 21.44
N LYS A 520 17.74 15.09 20.21
CA LYS A 520 16.34 14.82 19.90
C LYS A 520 16.05 13.33 19.98
N ILE A 521 14.82 13.00 20.36
CA ILE A 521 14.33 11.64 20.49
C ILE A 521 13.38 11.39 19.33
N TYR A 522 13.54 10.26 18.65
CA TYR A 522 12.70 9.84 17.55
C TYR A 522 12.05 8.49 17.88
N ASN A 523 10.83 8.23 17.42
CA ASN A 523 10.29 6.88 17.44
C ASN A 523 10.94 6.02 16.32
N ILE A 524 10.63 4.72 16.27
CA ILE A 524 11.16 3.82 15.23
C ILE A 524 10.77 4.20 13.79
N MET A 525 9.81 5.11 13.63
CA MET A 525 9.36 5.65 12.35
C MET A 525 10.07 6.98 11.99
N GLY A 526 11.09 7.39 12.76
CA GLY A 526 11.85 8.62 12.48
C GLY A 526 11.16 9.93 12.88
N VAL A 527 10.06 9.87 13.64
CA VAL A 527 9.30 11.05 14.10
C VAL A 527 9.86 11.57 15.42
N GLU A 528 10.17 12.86 15.50
CA GLU A 528 10.64 13.51 16.73
C GLU A 528 9.54 13.48 17.81
N VAL A 529 9.86 12.95 18.99
CA VAL A 529 8.98 12.84 20.16
C VAL A 529 9.59 13.54 21.38
N ARG A 530 8.76 13.91 22.36
CA ARG A 530 9.18 14.59 23.59
C ARG A 530 8.74 13.79 24.81
N GLU A 531 9.55 13.85 25.87
CA GLU A 531 9.22 13.21 27.15
C GLU A 531 8.00 13.87 27.82
N PRO A 532 7.19 13.11 28.60
CA PRO A 532 7.38 11.70 28.97
C PRO A 532 7.01 10.72 27.85
N LEU A 533 7.82 9.66 27.72
CA LEU A 533 7.64 8.62 26.71
C LEU A 533 6.76 7.49 27.24
N LEU A 534 5.94 6.91 26.36
CA LEU A 534 5.24 5.66 26.65
C LEU A 534 6.22 4.48 26.58
N PRO A 535 5.91 3.31 27.18
CA PRO A 535 6.69 2.11 26.96
C PRO A 535 6.85 1.81 25.47
N GLY A 536 8.07 1.61 25.00
CA GLY A 536 8.37 1.49 23.57
C GLY A 536 9.85 1.64 23.23
N VAL A 537 10.17 1.49 21.94
CA VAL A 537 11.53 1.64 21.39
C VAL A 537 11.69 3.02 20.75
N TYR A 538 12.78 3.70 21.08
CA TYR A 538 13.09 5.06 20.63
C TYR A 538 14.53 5.16 20.16
N ILE A 539 14.84 6.21 19.41
CA ILE A 539 16.17 6.51 18.86
C ILE A 539 16.57 7.89 19.37
N ARG A 540 17.77 8.01 19.95
CA ARG A 540 18.37 9.29 20.32
C ARG A 540 19.84 9.25 19.97
N ASP A 541 20.32 10.28 19.29
CA ASP A 541 21.74 10.43 18.91
C ASP A 541 22.29 9.18 18.18
N GLY A 542 21.48 8.60 17.29
CA GLY A 542 21.81 7.39 16.53
C GLY A 542 21.75 6.08 17.34
N LYS A 543 21.36 6.11 18.62
CA LYS A 543 21.27 4.93 19.49
C LYS A 543 19.82 4.58 19.81
N LYS A 544 19.48 3.29 19.67
CA LYS A 544 18.19 2.75 20.09
C LYS A 544 18.15 2.60 21.62
N PHE A 545 17.06 2.97 22.27
CA PHE A 545 16.82 2.75 23.70
C PHE A 545 15.36 2.36 23.96
N ILE A 546 15.11 1.64 25.05
CA ILE A 546 13.80 1.10 25.41
C ILE A 546 13.29 1.82 26.66
N VAL A 547 12.07 2.34 26.59
CA VAL A 547 11.30 2.78 27.75
C VAL A 547 10.42 1.59 28.15
N ARG A 548 10.55 1.12 29.39
CA ARG A 548 9.84 -0.06 29.91
C ARG A 548 8.58 0.32 30.66
#